data_AF-A0A6P0NG33-F1
#
_entry.id   AF-A0A6P0NG33-F1
#
_cell.length_a   1.000
_cell.length_b   1.000
_cell.length_c   1.000
_cell.angle_alpha   90.00
_cell.angle_beta   90.00
_cell.angle_gamma   90.00
#
_symmetry.space_group_name_H-M   'P 1'
#
loop_
_entity.id
_entity.type
_entity.pdbx_description
1 polymer ?
#
loop_
_entity_poly.entity_id
_entity_poly.type
_entity_poly.pdbx_seq_one_letter_code
_entity_poly.pdbx_strand_id
1 'polypeptide(L)' 'MSIIAIHSYRGGAGKTNITASLATIVASHGHRVGIVDADLHNPGIYVLFGLNKDHLGYSLNDYLWNNCQITEADY' A
#
# COMPACT_ATOMS: atom_id res chain seq x y z
N MET A 1 10.05 11.23 -9.86
CA MET A 1 9.08 10.23 -9.36
C MET A 1 9.69 8.87 -9.62
N SER A 2 9.93 8.07 -8.59
CA SER A 2 10.50 6.71 -8.73
C SER A 2 9.44 5.70 -8.32
N ILE A 3 9.27 4.63 -9.09
CA ILE A 3 8.32 3.55 -8.81
C ILE A 3 9.13 2.28 -8.59
N ILE A 4 8.89 1.62 -7.46
CA ILE A 4 9.55 0.36 -7.09
C ILE A 4 8.46 -0.71 -6.95
N ALA A 5 8.52 -1.73 -7.79
CA ALA A 5 7.60 -2.86 -7.73
C ALA A 5 8.24 -4.04 -6.99
N ILE A 6 7.58 -4.52 -5.94
CA ILE A 6 8.03 -5.69 -5.16
C ILE A 6 7.10 -6.85 -5.47
N HIS A 7 7.63 -7.89 -6.12
CA HIS A 7 6.86 -9.07 -6.52
C HIS A 7 7.57 -10.38 -6.17
N SER A 8 6.81 -11.47 -6.09
CA SER A 8 7.30 -12.83 -5.81
C SER A 8 6.21 -13.83 -6.16
N TYR A 9 6.62 -14.95 -6.75
CA TYR A 9 5.73 -16.04 -7.18
C TYR A 9 5.12 -16.83 -6.00
N ARG A 10 5.65 -16.66 -4.78
CA ARG A 10 5.20 -17.40 -3.59
C ARG A 10 4.46 -16.52 -2.59
N GLY A 11 3.35 -17.03 -2.06
CA GLY A 11 2.70 -16.49 -0.85
C GLY A 11 3.63 -16.61 0.37
N GLY A 12 3.63 -15.61 1.24
CA GLY A 12 4.49 -15.62 2.44
C GLY A 12 5.99 -15.37 2.21
N ALA A 13 6.39 -14.93 1.01
CA ALA A 13 7.79 -14.58 0.70
C ALA A 13 8.28 -13.27 1.37
N GLY A 14 7.50 -12.67 2.27
CA GLY A 14 7.88 -11.45 2.99
C GLY A 14 7.72 -10.14 2.22
N LYS A 15 7.11 -10.14 1.03
CA LYS A 15 6.90 -8.94 0.19
C LYS A 15 6.34 -7.76 0.98
N THR A 16 5.21 -7.95 1.66
CA THR A 16 4.52 -6.90 2.43
C THR A 16 5.42 -6.30 3.53
N ASN A 17 6.17 -7.14 4.24
CA ASN A 17 7.12 -6.69 5.27
C ASN A 17 8.27 -5.89 4.67
N ILE A 18 8.82 -6.33 3.55
CA ILE A 18 9.89 -5.63 2.84
C ILE A 18 9.38 -4.28 2.32
N THR A 19 8.19 -4.26 1.71
CA THR A 19 7.55 -3.03 1.23
C THR A 19 7.35 -2.02 2.36
N ALA A 20 6.76 -2.45 3.48
CA ALA A 20 6.54 -1.58 4.64
C ALA A 20 7.87 -1.05 5.21
N SER A 21 8.85 -1.94 5.42
CA SER A 21 10.15 -1.55 5.98
C SER A 21 10.90 -0.57 5.07
N LEU A 22 10.94 -0.84 3.76
CA LEU A 22 11.58 0.03 2.79
C LEU A 22 10.89 1.40 2.76
N ALA A 23 9.56 1.42 2.72
CA ALA A 23 8.79 2.66 2.73
C ALA A 23 9.06 3.49 3.99
N THR A 24 9.10 2.86 5.18
CA THR A 24 9.42 3.54 6.44
C THR A 24 10.83 4.13 6.42
N ILE A 25 11.84 3.39 5.94
CA ILE A 25 13.22 3.89 5.84
C ILE A 25 13.31 5.07 4.87
N VAL A 26 12.68 4.96 3.70
CA VAL A 26 12.70 6.05 2.70
C VAL A 26 11.97 7.28 3.24
N ALA A 27 10.84 7.10 3.92
CA ALA A 27 10.11 8.17 4.59
C ALA A 27 10.92 8.81 5.73
N SER A 28 11.67 8.01 6.52
CA SER A 28 12.49 8.53 7.62
C SER A 28 13.64 9.41 7.14
N HIS A 29 14.03 9.31 5.87
CA HIS A 29 15.00 10.20 5.22
C HIS A 29 14.36 11.48 4.63
N GLY A 30 13.09 11.76 4.95
CA GLY A 30 12.39 12.98 4.55
C GLY A 30 11.73 12.92 3.17
N HIS A 31 11.67 11.73 2.54
CA HIS A 31 11.01 11.57 1.26
C HIS A 31 9.50 11.35 1.43
N ARG A 32 8.71 11.89 0.50
CA ARG A 32 7.28 11.57 0.40
C ARG A 32 7.13 10.17 -0.22
N VAL A 33 6.52 9.25 0.51
CA VAL A 33 6.34 7.86 0.10
C VAL A 33 4.85 7.53 0.11
N GLY A 34 4.38 6.89 -0.96
CA GLY A 34 3.08 6.24 -1.02
C GLY A 34 3.28 4.74 -1.23
N ILE A 35 2.44 3.92 -0.59
CA ILE A 35 2.41 2.48 -0.80
C ILE A 35 1.11 2.14 -1.50
N VAL A 36 1.19 1.26 -2.50
CA VAL A 36 0.04 0.72 -3.20
C VAL A 36 0.03 -0.79 -2.97
N ASP A 37 -0.91 -1.28 -2.15
CA ASP A 37 -1.11 -2.72 -1.98
C ASP A 37 -1.96 -3.25 -3.14
N ALA A 38 -1.29 -3.92 -4.08
CA ALA A 38 -1.92 -4.52 -5.26
C ALA A 38 -2.37 -5.98 -5.02
N ASP A 39 -2.28 -6.50 -3.79
CA ASP A 39 -2.85 -7.81 -3.45
C ASP A 39 -4.36 -7.68 -3.25
N LEU A 40 -5.12 -8.01 -4.30
CA LEU A 40 -6.58 -7.93 -4.29
C LEU A 40 -7.26 -9.00 -3.42
N HIS A 41 -6.58 -10.12 -3.16
CA HIS A 41 -7.18 -11.24 -2.43
C HIS A 41 -7.01 -11.09 -0.93
N ASN A 42 -5.83 -10.68 -0.49
CA ASN A 42 -5.52 -10.57 0.92
C ASN A 42 -4.51 -9.43 1.15
N PRO A 43 -4.94 -8.16 1.01
CA PRO A 43 -4.08 -7.03 1.30
C PRO A 43 -3.57 -7.16 2.74
N GLY A 44 -2.33 -6.76 2.96
CA GLY A 44 -1.63 -7.00 4.23
C GLY A 44 -0.97 -5.75 4.80
N ILE A 45 -0.83 -4.69 3.98
CA ILE A 45 -0.07 -3.52 4.39
C ILE A 45 -0.74 -2.77 5.56
N TYR A 46 -2.07 -2.68 5.57
CA TYR A 46 -2.85 -1.97 6.59
C TYR A 46 -2.62 -2.55 7.99
N VAL A 47 -2.41 -3.87 8.10
CA VAL A 47 -2.13 -4.54 9.38
C VAL A 47 -0.81 -4.07 9.96
N LEU A 48 0.23 -3.95 9.12
CA LEU A 48 1.56 -3.54 9.56
C LEU A 48 1.60 -2.07 10.02
N PHE A 49 0.76 -1.22 9.43
CA PHE A 49 0.64 0.18 9.81
C PHE A 49 -0.45 0.46 10.86
N GLY A 50 -1.13 -0.58 11.37
CA GLY A 50 -2.20 -0.44 12.37
C GLY A 50 -3.43 0.32 11.87
N LEU A 51 -3.64 0.35 10.55
CA LEU A 51 -4.78 1.02 9.94
C LEU A 51 -6.03 0.14 10.08
N ASN A 52 -7.15 0.72 10.53
CA ASN A 52 -8.40 -0.01 10.67
C ASN A 52 -9.14 -0.03 9.32
N LYS A 53 -9.46 -1.24 8.82
CA LYS A 53 -10.27 -1.45 7.62
C LYS A 53 -11.62 -0.75 7.67
N ASP A 54 -12.23 -0.65 8.85
CA ASP A 54 -13.57 -0.07 9.02
C ASP A 54 -13.58 1.46 8.81
N HIS A 55 -12.41 2.10 8.78
CA HIS A 55 -12.25 3.54 8.54
C HIS A 55 -11.63 3.87 7.18
N LEU A 56 -11.41 2.88 6.32
CA LEU A 56 -10.92 3.11 4.95
C LEU A 56 -12.11 3.52 4.08
N GLY A 57 -12.19 4.82 3.74
CA GLY A 57 -13.30 5.37 2.94
C GLY A 57 -13.33 4.83 1.51
N TYR A 58 -12.21 4.94 0.80
CA TYR A 58 -12.06 4.42 -0.56
C TYR A 58 -10.78 3.58 -0.68
N SER A 59 -10.85 2.57 -1.55
CA SER A 59 -9.73 1.71 -1.90
C SER A 59 -9.15 2.07 -3.28
N LEU A 60 -7.98 1.50 -3.60
CA LEU A 60 -7.41 1.58 -4.95
C LEU A 60 -8.41 1.14 -6.02
N ASN A 61 -9.22 0.13 -5.71
CA ASN A 61 -10.21 -0.41 -6.61
C ASN A 61 -11.29 0.64 -6.93
N ASP A 62 -11.76 1.41 -5.94
CA ASP A 62 -12.74 2.48 -6.15
C ASP A 62 -12.21 3.55 -7.10
N TYR A 63 -10.92 3.89 -6.98
CA TYR A 63 -10.25 4.78 -7.94
C TYR A 63 -10.19 4.16 -9.34
N LEU A 64 -9.79 2.89 -9.48
CA LEU A 64 -9.70 2.20 -10.77
C LEU A 64 -11.05 2.11 -11.50
N TRP A 65 -12.16 2.06 -10.76
CA TRP A 65 -13.52 2.10 -11.31
C TRP A 65 -14.07 3.51 -11.54
N ASN A 66 -13.27 4.57 -11.33
CA ASN A 66 -13.70 5.97 -11.39
C ASN A 66 -14.81 6.33 -10.39
N ASN A 67 -14.90 5.64 -9.25
CA ASN A 67 -15.84 5.97 -8.19
C ASN A 67 -15.31 7.05 -7.23
N CYS A 68 -13.99 7.28 -7.21
CA CYS A 68 -13.34 8.34 -6.44
C CYS A 68 -12.07 8.88 -7.15
N GLN A 69 -11.55 9.99 -6.66
CA GLN A 69 -10.22 10.52 -6.99
C GLN A 69 -9.14 9.73 -6.25
N ILE A 70 -7.92 9.67 -6.81
CA ILE A 70 -6.79 8.99 -6.15
C ILE A 70 -6.43 9.59 -4.80
N THR A 71 -6.71 10.89 -4.61
CA THR A 71 -6.51 11.60 -3.34
C THR A 71 -7.54 11.25 -2.28
N GLU A 72 -8.64 10.59 -2.64
CA GLU A 72 -9.68 10.12 -1.71
C GLU A 72 -9.46 8.65 -1.34
N ALA A 73 -8.63 7.94 -2.11
CA ALA A 73 -8.18 6.58 -1.85
C ALA A 73 -6.80 6.57 -1.14
N ASP A 74 -6.55 7.58 -0.31
CA ASP A 74 -5.40 7.62 0.58
C ASP A 74 -5.73 6.95 1.92
N TYR A 75 -4.77 6.17 2.42
CA TYR A 75 -4.85 5.55 3.74
C TYR A 75 -3.49 5.52 4.42
#